data_AF-A0A1Z8VH68-F1
#
_entry.id   AF-A0A1Z8VH68-F1
#
_cell.length_a   1.000
_cell.length_b   1.000
_cell.length_c   1.000
_cell.angle_alpha   90.00
_cell.angle_beta   90.00
_cell.angle_gamma   90.00
#
_symmetry.space_group_name_H-M   'P 1'
#
loop_
_entity.id
_entity.type
_entity.pdbx_description
1 polymer ?
#
loop_
_entity_poly.entity_id
_entity_poly.type
_entity_poly.pdbx_seq_one_letter_code
_entity_poly.pdbx_strand_id
1 'polypeptide(L)'
;NYYYSNFPKSNSSNALRSIVKDYNLFYTDNNGHGQKIIEVRNNQKPLVIHEFEKIETASLEIEILSTNGIERAQIFQVRVF
;
A
#
# COMPACT_ATOMS: atom_id res chain seq x y z
N ASN A 1 -28.86 7.20 -16.76
CA ASN A 1 -28.12 6.88 -15.52
C ASN A 1 -26.64 7.16 -15.72
N TYR A 2 -26.20 8.37 -15.39
CA TYR A 2 -24.80 8.76 -15.45
C TYR A 2 -24.12 8.37 -14.14
N TYR A 3 -23.30 7.33 -14.16
CA TYR A 3 -22.40 7.02 -13.06
C TYR A 3 -21.32 8.11 -13.01
N TYR A 4 -21.48 9.07 -12.11
CA TYR A 4 -20.39 9.98 -11.76
C TYR A 4 -19.32 9.16 -11.04
N SER A 5 -18.24 8.86 -11.76
CA SER A 5 -17.01 8.32 -11.17
C SER A 5 -16.45 9.40 -10.22
N ASN A 6 -16.60 9.19 -8.91
CA ASN A 6 -15.98 10.02 -7.86
C ASN A 6 -14.47 9.77 -7.73
N PHE A 7 -13.81 9.19 -8.73
CA PHE A 7 -12.37 9.09 -8.73
C PHE A 7 -11.77 10.49 -8.94
N PRO A 8 -10.89 10.96 -8.05
CA PRO A 8 -10.21 12.23 -8.23
C PRO A 8 -9.46 12.21 -9.57
N LYS A 9 -9.79 13.16 -10.45
CA LYS A 9 -9.08 13.32 -11.72
C LYS A 9 -7.66 13.76 -11.41
N SER A 10 -6.71 12.86 -11.65
CA SER A 10 -5.29 13.12 -11.48
C SER A 10 -4.80 14.07 -12.58
N ASN A 11 -4.07 15.12 -12.21
CA ASN A 11 -3.05 15.66 -13.10
C ASN A 11 -2.03 14.53 -13.33
N SER A 12 -1.87 14.10 -14.57
CA SER A 12 -1.28 12.79 -14.92
C SER A 12 0.18 12.60 -14.47
N SER A 13 0.97 13.68 -14.37
CA SER A 13 2.39 13.59 -13.99
C SER A 13 2.61 13.41 -12.49
N ASN A 14 1.83 14.08 -11.64
CA ASN A 14 2.02 14.03 -10.18
C ASN A 14 1.46 12.74 -9.57
N ALA A 15 0.44 12.15 -10.20
CA ALA A 15 -0.18 10.94 -9.68
C ALA A 15 0.79 9.74 -9.69
N LEU A 16 1.58 9.59 -10.76
CA LEU A 16 2.61 8.54 -10.81
C LEU A 16 3.67 8.74 -9.73
N ARG A 17 4.12 9.98 -9.51
CA ARG A 17 5.12 10.31 -8.48
C ARG A 17 4.62 10.04 -7.07
N SER A 18 3.32 10.20 -6.82
CA SER A 18 2.70 9.90 -5.52
C SER A 18 2.54 8.42 -5.19
N ILE A 19 2.73 7.52 -6.17
CA ILE A 19 2.63 6.08 -5.92
C ILE A 19 3.78 5.65 -5.00
N VAL A 20 3.41 4.93 -3.94
CA VAL A 20 4.37 4.25 -3.07
C VAL A 20 5.11 3.19 -3.89
N LYS A 21 6.44 3.32 -3.94
CA LYS A 21 7.31 2.54 -4.82
C LYS A 21 7.85 1.31 -4.10
N ASP A 22 8.48 1.52 -2.95
CA ASP A 22 9.06 0.45 -2.14
C ASP A 22 8.41 0.44 -0.76
N TYR A 23 7.94 -0.73 -0.33
CA TYR A 23 7.34 -0.93 0.98
C TYR A 23 7.45 -2.38 1.43
N ASN A 24 7.29 -2.59 2.74
CA ASN A 24 7.21 -3.90 3.36
C ASN A 24 5.85 -4.03 4.07
N LEU A 25 5.31 -5.24 4.08
CA LEU A 25 4.13 -5.57 4.88
C LEU A 25 4.55 -6.53 6.00
N PHE A 26 4.13 -6.22 7.22
CA PHE A 26 4.37 -7.04 8.40
C PHE A 26 3.06 -7.38 9.11
N TYR A 27 3.08 -8.46 9.89
CA TYR A 27 2.12 -8.70 10.96
C TYR A 27 2.82 -8.73 12.30
N THR A 28 2.06 -8.55 13.38
CA THR A 28 2.56 -8.74 14.74
C THR A 28 2.24 -10.16 15.21
N ASP A 29 3.25 -10.91 15.65
CA ASP A 29 3.07 -12.24 16.21
C ASP A 29 2.55 -12.21 17.66
N ASN A 30 2.29 -13.39 18.22
CA ASN A 30 1.76 -13.53 19.58
C ASN A 30 2.72 -13.04 20.69
N ASN A 31 3.99 -12.82 20.37
CA ASN A 31 4.99 -12.27 21.29
C ASN A 31 5.15 -10.75 21.13
N GLY A 32 4.39 -10.13 20.22
CA GLY A 32 4.49 -8.70 19.93
C GLY A 32 5.61 -8.35 18.95
N HIS A 33 6.25 -9.33 18.29
CA HIS A 33 7.30 -9.06 17.32
C HIS A 33 6.73 -8.90 15.90
N GLY A 34 7.28 -7.95 15.14
CA GLY A 34 6.95 -7.77 13.73
C GLY A 34 7.57 -8.86 12.85
N GLN A 35 6.74 -9.55 12.08
CA GLN A 35 7.14 -10.60 11.14
C GLN A 35 6.81 -10.15 9.71
N LYS A 36 7.80 -10.18 8.81
CA LYS A 36 7.62 -9.71 7.43
C LYS A 36 6.80 -10.72 6.63
N ILE A 37 5.73 -10.25 6.00
CA ILE A 37 4.89 -11.02 5.07
C ILE A 37 5.41 -10.87 3.66
N ILE A 38 5.55 -9.62 3.20
CA ILE A 38 5.84 -9.27 1.81
C ILE A 38 6.85 -8.14 1.74
N GLU A 39 7.69 -8.20 0.71
CA GLU A 39 8.55 -7.13 0.27
C GLU A 39 8.16 -6.70 -1.14
N VAL A 40 7.80 -5.43 -1.32
CA VAL A 40 7.50 -4.85 -2.64
C VAL A 40 8.57 -3.83 -3.00
N ARG A 41 9.10 -3.96 -4.22
CA ARG A 41 10.06 -3.03 -4.80
C ARG A 41 9.60 -2.54 -6.16
N ASN A 42 9.90 -1.29 -6.47
CA ASN A 42 9.64 -0.64 -7.75
C ASN A 42 8.16 -0.70 -8.20
N ASN A 43 7.21 -0.53 -7.27
CA ASN A 43 5.79 -0.47 -7.60
C ASN A 43 5.46 0.79 -8.42
N GLN A 44 4.76 0.60 -9.54
CA GLN A 44 4.27 1.67 -10.41
C GLN A 44 2.74 1.70 -10.48
N LYS A 45 2.05 0.83 -9.73
CA LYS A 45 0.59 0.70 -9.75
C LYS A 45 -0.04 1.47 -8.57
N PRO A 46 -1.11 2.24 -8.80
CA PRO A 46 -1.82 2.94 -7.73
C PRO A 46 -2.70 2.00 -6.88
N LEU A 47 -3.00 0.79 -7.39
CA LEU A 47 -3.70 -0.27 -6.67
C LEU A 47 -2.89 -1.55 -6.78
N VAL A 48 -2.62 -2.18 -5.64
CA VAL A 48 -1.95 -3.46 -5.54
C VAL A 48 -2.77 -4.34 -4.60
N ILE A 49 -2.94 -5.61 -4.98
CA ILE A 49 -3.59 -6.64 -4.18
C ILE A 49 -2.54 -7.70 -3.89
N HIS A 50 -2.47 -8.12 -2.63
CA HIS A 50 -1.55 -9.15 -2.17
C HIS A 50 -2.34 -10.32 -1.60
N GLU A 51 -1.92 -11.52 -1.96
CA GLU A 51 -2.41 -12.76 -1.40
C GLU A 51 -1.25 -13.46 -0.69
N PHE A 52 -1.50 -13.97 0.51
CA PHE A 52 -0.53 -14.66 1.35
C PHE A 52 -1.25 -15.68 2.23
N GLU A 53 -0.48 -16.53 2.92
CA GLU A 53 -1.05 -17.54 3.82
C GLU A 53 -1.90 -16.90 4.92
N LYS A 54 -2.90 -17.64 5.42
CA LYS A 54 -3.76 -17.14 6.49
C LYS A 54 -2.92 -16.89 7.75
N ILE A 55 -2.98 -15.67 8.25
CA ILE A 55 -2.29 -15.24 9.48
C ILE A 55 -3.34 -14.83 10.51
N GLU A 56 -3.19 -15.31 11.74
CA GLU A 56 -3.92 -14.81 12.90
C GLU A 56 -3.08 -13.72 13.57
N THR A 57 -3.58 -12.48 13.58
CA THR A 57 -2.86 -11.33 14.14
C THR A 57 -3.82 -10.23 14.58
N ALA A 58 -3.37 -9.41 15.54
CA ALA A 58 -4.09 -8.20 15.95
C ALA A 58 -3.74 -6.98 15.08
N SER A 59 -2.64 -7.01 14.34
CA SER A 59 -2.16 -5.84 13.59
C SER A 59 -1.37 -6.21 12.34
N LEU A 60 -1.57 -5.37 11.32
CA LEU A 60 -0.74 -5.31 10.12
C LEU A 60 -0.04 -3.96 10.08
N GLU A 61 1.20 -3.95 9.60
CA GLU A 61 2.00 -2.74 9.42
C GLU A 61 2.47 -2.64 7.97
N ILE A 62 2.29 -1.46 7.37
CA ILE A 62 2.85 -1.14 6.06
C ILE A 62 4.00 -0.15 6.30
N GLU A 63 5.23 -0.63 6.18
CA GLU A 63 6.43 0.20 6.26
C GLU A 63 6.75 0.76 4.87
N ILE A 64 6.61 2.08 4.72
CA ILE A 64 6.84 2.75 3.43
C ILE A 64 8.29 3.23 3.37
N LEU A 65 9.04 2.75 2.38
CA LEU A 65 10.46 3.06 2.22
C LEU A 65 10.68 4.19 1.21
N SER A 66 9.87 4.26 0.15
CA SER A 66 10.01 5.29 -0.87
C SER A 66 8.75 5.49 -1.72
N THR A 67 8.68 6.63 -2.41
CA THR A 67 7.70 6.88 -3.49
C THR A 67 8.41 7.05 -4.83
N ASN A 68 7.63 7.13 -5.92
CA ASN A 68 8.15 7.36 -7.26
C ASN A 68 8.61 8.80 -7.54
N GLY A 69 8.56 9.72 -6.56
CA GLY A 69 9.17 11.05 -6.74
C GLY A 69 8.63 12.18 -5.88
N ILE A 70 7.86 11.91 -4.83
CA ILE A 70 7.48 12.92 -3.84
C ILE A 70 8.01 12.57 -2.45
N GLU A 71 8.23 13.58 -1.62
CA GLU A 71 8.83 13.42 -0.28
C GLU A 71 7.82 13.00 0.81
N ARG A 72 6.66 12.47 0.42
CA ARG A 72 5.64 11.97 1.35
C ARG A 72 4.95 10.76 0.78
N ALA A 73 4.61 9.80 1.63
CA ALA A 73 3.75 8.70 1.24
C ALA A 73 2.28 9.11 1.22
N GLN A 74 1.50 8.59 0.27
CA GLN A 74 0.06 8.80 0.21
C GLN A 74 -0.62 7.46 -0.04
N ILE A 75 -1.39 6.99 0.94
CA ILE A 75 -2.26 5.82 0.81
C ILE A 75 -3.68 6.31 0.99
N PHE A 76 -4.51 6.12 -0.03
CA PHE A 76 -5.92 6.53 0.03
C PHE A 76 -6.77 5.51 0.82
N GLN A 77 -6.51 4.22 0.64
CA GLN A 77 -7.29 3.16 1.28
C GLN A 77 -6.47 1.88 1.42
N VAL A 78 -6.70 1.17 2.54
CA VAL A 78 -6.29 -0.22 2.76
C VAL A 78 -7.55 -1.04 3.02
N ARG A 79 -7.61 -2.26 2.48
CA ARG A 79 -8.68 -3.24 2.73
C ARG A 79 -8.05 -4.58 3.04
N VAL A 80 -8.61 -5.27 4.03
CA VAL A 80 -8.23 -6.63 4.43
C VAL A 80 -9.50 -7.47 4.37
N PHE A 81 -9.39 -8.69 3.83
CA PHE A 81 -10.51 -9.59 3.57
C PHE A 81 -10.31 -10.91 4.31
#